data_AF-A0A0D2XVB2-F1
#
_entry.id   AF-A0A0D2XVB2-F1
#
_cell.length_a   1.000
_cell.length_b   1.000
_cell.length_c   1.000
_cell.angle_alpha   90.00
_cell.angle_beta   90.00
_cell.angle_gamma   90.00
#
_symmetry.space_group_name_H-M   'P 1'
#
loop_
_entity.id
_entity.type
_entity.pdbx_description
1 polymer ?
#
loop_
_entity_poly.entity_id
_entity_poly.type
_entity_poly.pdbx_seq_one_letter_code
_entity_poly.pdbx_strand_id
1 'polypeptide(L)'
;MFVRKRDGRQERVQFDKITARVSRLCYGLDMDHVDPVAITQKVISGVYGGVTTVQLDDLAAETAAYMTVTHPDYAILAARIAVSNLHKQTKKQWSAVVSDLYHYVNPKNGRPSPMISKETYECVMRHKEELDSAIVYDRDFQYQYFGFKTLERSYLLKIDGKIVERPQHMIMRVSVGIWGDDIERVLETYNLMSSKFFTHASPTLFNAGTPQPQLSSCFLVDMKDDSIEGIYDTLKTCAMISKMAGGIGLNVHRIRATGSYIAGTNGTSNGVVPMLRVFNNTARYVDQGGNKRPGAFAIYLEPWHSDVFEFLDLRKNHGKEEVRARDLFLALWIPDLFMKRVEKNGDWTLMCPNECPGLADCYGEEFEALYEKYEKEGKGRKTIKAQKLWYAILEAQTETGNPFMLYKDACNRKSNQKNLGTIRSSNLCTEIIEYCAPDEVAVCNLASLALPSFINYDEACYDFKKLHKVSQVVIRNLNKIIDVNHYPVQEARNSNMRHRPIGLGVQGLADAFLCSAHALRVTRGS
;
A
#
# COMPACT_ATOMS: atom_id res chain seq x y z
N MET A 1 1.63 -27.57 38.67
CA MET A 1 1.71 -27.38 37.21
C MET A 1 3.11 -26.89 36.85
N PHE A 2 3.73 -27.43 35.80
CA PHE A 2 5.08 -27.07 35.35
C PHE A 2 5.02 -26.44 33.96
N VAL A 3 5.83 -25.41 33.73
CA VAL A 3 6.11 -24.81 32.42
C VAL A 3 7.45 -25.29 31.90
N ARG A 4 7.58 -25.40 30.58
CA ARG A 4 8.86 -25.68 29.91
C ARG A 4 9.54 -24.37 29.51
N LYS A 5 10.73 -24.12 30.07
CA LYS A 5 11.57 -22.98 29.72
C LYS A 5 12.13 -23.11 28.31
N ARG A 6 12.62 -21.99 27.77
CA ARG A 6 13.28 -21.92 26.46
C ARG A 6 14.54 -22.79 26.39
N ASP A 7 15.23 -22.99 27.52
CA ASP A 7 16.39 -23.89 27.66
C ASP A 7 16.01 -25.37 27.86
N GLY A 8 14.71 -25.70 27.78
CA GLY A 8 14.19 -27.06 27.93
C GLY A 8 13.91 -27.49 29.37
N ARG A 9 14.34 -26.73 30.39
CA ARG A 9 14.10 -27.06 31.80
C ARG A 9 12.63 -26.92 32.18
N GLN A 10 12.19 -27.72 33.14
CA GLN A 10 10.86 -27.57 33.75
C GLN A 10 10.95 -26.66 34.97
N GLU A 11 10.02 -25.73 35.09
CA GLU A 11 9.88 -24.87 36.27
C GLU A 11 8.43 -24.87 36.75
N ARG A 12 8.22 -24.84 38.06
CA ARG A 12 6.87 -24.75 38.65
C ARG A 12 6.25 -23.40 38.29
N VAL A 13 5.00 -23.41 37.84
CA VAL A 13 4.22 -22.18 37.63
C VAL A 13 4.09 -21.45 38.96
N GLN A 14 4.54 -20.20 39.02
CA GLN A 14 4.46 -19.34 40.19
C GLN A 14 3.72 -18.05 39.80
N PHE A 15 2.60 -17.80 40.48
CA PHE A 15 1.76 -16.62 40.28
C PHE A 15 2.58 -15.33 40.36
N ASP A 16 3.38 -15.20 41.42
CA ASP A 16 4.19 -14.01 41.69
C ASP A 16 5.22 -13.73 40.59
N LYS A 17 5.79 -14.78 39.98
CA LYS A 17 6.78 -14.61 38.90
C LYS A 17 6.14 -14.06 37.62
N ILE A 18 4.94 -14.51 37.28
CA ILE A 18 4.20 -14.01 36.11
C ILE A 18 3.80 -12.56 36.36
N THR A 19 3.20 -12.28 37.53
CA THR A 19 2.79 -10.94 37.94
C THR A 19 3.95 -9.96 37.96
N ALA A 20 5.08 -10.33 38.57
CA ALA A 20 6.28 -9.48 38.64
C ALA A 20 6.83 -9.16 37.24
N ARG A 21 6.74 -10.12 36.31
CA ARG A 21 7.18 -9.90 34.93
C ARG A 21 6.27 -8.92 34.19
N VAL A 22 4.95 -9.08 34.30
CA VAL A 22 3.98 -8.18 33.67
C VAL A 22 4.11 -6.77 34.27
N SER A 23 4.23 -6.67 35.60
CA SER A 23 4.36 -5.40 36.33
C SER A 23 5.59 -4.59 35.90
N ARG A 24 6.73 -5.26 35.62
CA ARG A 24 7.93 -4.60 35.08
C ARG A 24 7.74 -3.94 33.73
N LEU A 25 6.70 -4.33 32.97
CA LEU A 25 6.37 -3.77 31.67
C LEU A 25 5.31 -2.67 31.76
N CYS A 26 4.82 -2.32 32.95
CA CYS A 26 3.80 -1.29 33.16
C CYS A 26 4.36 0.14 33.37
N TYR A 27 5.65 0.38 33.08
CA TYR A 27 6.26 1.70 33.27
C TYR A 27 5.53 2.79 32.47
N GLY A 28 5.13 3.89 33.14
CA GLY A 28 4.41 5.00 32.52
C GLY A 28 3.02 4.66 31.97
N LEU A 29 2.42 3.54 32.42
CA LEU A 29 1.01 3.24 32.18
C LEU A 29 0.17 3.72 33.37
N ASP A 30 -1.12 3.97 33.14
CA ASP A 30 -2.06 4.32 34.19
C ASP A 30 -2.38 3.09 35.08
N MET A 31 -1.74 3.05 36.26
CA MET A 31 -1.88 1.96 37.22
C MET A 31 -3.19 1.99 38.02
N ASP A 32 -3.97 3.08 37.95
CA ASP A 32 -5.31 3.11 38.55
C ASP A 32 -6.29 2.24 37.75
N HIS A 33 -6.01 2.06 36.45
CA HIS A 33 -6.83 1.26 35.54
C HIS A 33 -6.15 -0.04 35.08
N VAL A 34 -4.82 -0.08 35.01
CA VAL A 34 -4.05 -1.25 34.59
C VAL A 34 -3.64 -2.09 35.80
N ASP A 35 -4.27 -3.25 35.94
CA ASP A 35 -3.91 -4.26 36.94
C ASP A 35 -3.18 -5.49 36.32
N PRO A 36 -1.88 -5.67 36.60
CA PRO A 36 -1.09 -6.87 36.24
C PRO A 36 -1.56 -8.16 36.91
N VAL A 37 -2.16 -8.07 38.10
CA VAL A 37 -2.65 -9.22 38.88
C VAL A 37 -3.86 -9.82 38.17
N ALA A 38 -4.80 -8.98 37.72
CA ALA A 38 -5.95 -9.41 36.92
C ALA A 38 -5.55 -10.16 35.64
N ILE A 39 -4.50 -9.71 34.93
CA ILE A 39 -3.97 -10.45 33.77
C ILE A 39 -3.49 -11.84 34.22
N THR A 40 -2.70 -11.89 35.29
CA THR A 40 -2.09 -13.14 35.76
C THR A 40 -3.14 -14.17 36.21
N GLN A 41 -4.20 -13.73 36.89
CA GLN A 41 -5.33 -14.58 37.27
C GLN A 41 -5.99 -15.22 36.05
N LYS A 42 -6.29 -14.42 35.02
CA LYS A 42 -6.91 -14.89 33.78
C LYS A 42 -5.99 -15.85 33.02
N VAL A 43 -4.70 -15.52 32.91
CA VAL A 43 -3.71 -16.38 32.24
C VAL A 43 -3.64 -17.75 32.91
N ILE A 44 -3.51 -17.80 34.24
CA ILE A 44 -3.35 -19.07 34.97
C ILE A 44 -4.55 -20.00 34.78
N SER A 45 -5.76 -19.45 34.67
CA SER A 45 -6.96 -20.25 34.41
C SER A 45 -6.92 -20.98 33.06
N GLY A 46 -6.19 -20.45 32.08
CA GLY A 46 -6.03 -21.04 30.74
C GLY A 46 -4.78 -21.91 30.56
N VAL A 47 -3.94 -22.08 31.60
CA VAL A 47 -2.69 -22.83 31.48
C VAL A 47 -2.91 -24.32 31.74
N TYR A 48 -2.27 -25.17 30.93
CA TYR A 48 -2.21 -26.62 31.11
C TYR A 48 -0.77 -27.09 31.42
N GLY A 49 -0.63 -28.31 31.95
CA GLY A 49 0.67 -28.90 32.26
C GLY A 49 1.53 -29.11 31.01
N GLY A 50 2.76 -28.58 31.02
CA GLY A 50 3.69 -28.71 29.89
C GLY A 50 3.70 -27.53 28.91
N VAL A 51 2.92 -26.47 29.17
CA VAL A 51 2.96 -25.23 28.37
C VAL A 51 4.39 -24.67 28.32
N THR A 52 4.79 -24.12 27.16
CA THR A 52 6.09 -23.44 27.06
C THR A 52 6.02 -22.02 27.59
N THR A 53 7.14 -21.49 28.06
CA THR A 53 7.25 -20.07 28.48
C THR A 53 6.95 -19.08 27.35
N VAL A 54 7.10 -19.49 26.08
CA VAL A 54 6.72 -18.67 24.91
C VAL A 54 5.20 -18.59 24.78
N GLN A 55 4.52 -19.73 24.79
CA GLN A 55 3.05 -19.79 24.73
C GLN A 55 2.40 -19.08 25.93
N LEU A 56 3.03 -19.13 27.10
CA LEU A 56 2.58 -18.39 28.28
C LEU A 56 2.65 -16.87 28.06
N ASP A 57 3.73 -16.38 27.45
CA ASP A 57 3.89 -14.96 27.12
C ASP A 57 2.89 -14.51 26.05
N ASP A 58 2.64 -15.37 25.05
CA ASP A 58 1.66 -15.09 24.00
C ASP A 58 0.24 -15.02 24.56
N LEU A 59 -0.15 -15.98 25.42
CA LEU A 59 -1.43 -15.95 26.13
C LEU A 59 -1.57 -14.72 27.02
N ALA A 60 -0.51 -14.30 27.70
CA ALA A 60 -0.52 -13.09 28.51
C ALA A 60 -0.69 -11.82 27.66
N ALA A 61 -0.03 -11.75 26.50
CA ALA A 61 -0.18 -10.64 25.57
C ALA A 61 -1.60 -10.58 24.98
N GLU A 62 -2.18 -11.73 24.58
CA GLU A 62 -3.55 -11.82 24.08
C GLU A 62 -4.57 -11.44 25.17
N THR A 63 -4.40 -11.94 26.39
CA THR A 63 -5.26 -11.60 27.53
C THR A 63 -5.23 -10.11 27.83
N ALA A 64 -4.03 -9.50 27.84
CA ALA A 64 -3.90 -8.05 27.99
C ALA A 64 -4.58 -7.31 26.83
N ALA A 65 -4.44 -7.78 25.58
CA ALA A 65 -5.08 -7.15 24.44
C ALA A 65 -6.62 -7.19 24.54
N TYR A 66 -7.21 -8.28 25.03
CA TYR A 66 -8.66 -8.36 25.31
C TYR A 66 -9.13 -7.34 26.35
N MET A 67 -8.26 -6.92 27.27
CA MET A 67 -8.56 -5.92 28.30
C MET A 67 -8.46 -4.47 27.81
N THR A 68 -8.16 -4.25 26.53
CA THR A 68 -8.19 -2.92 25.89
C THR A 68 -9.57 -2.25 26.00
N VAL A 69 -10.65 -3.05 26.07
CA VAL A 69 -12.02 -2.54 26.28
C VAL A 69 -12.20 -1.85 27.63
N THR A 70 -11.33 -2.15 28.61
CA THR A 70 -11.35 -1.54 29.94
C THR A 70 -10.52 -0.25 29.95
N HIS A 71 -9.31 -0.28 29.39
CA HIS A 71 -8.46 0.90 29.28
C HIS A 71 -7.46 0.75 28.11
N PRO A 72 -7.18 1.79 27.31
CA PRO A 72 -6.29 1.70 26.14
C PRO A 72 -4.85 1.27 26.47
N ASP A 73 -4.34 1.56 27.67
CA ASP A 73 -2.98 1.17 28.06
C ASP A 73 -2.76 -0.34 28.12
N TYR A 74 -3.81 -1.13 28.24
CA TYR A 74 -3.72 -2.58 28.10
C TYR A 74 -3.24 -3.00 26.70
N ALA A 75 -3.56 -2.24 25.64
CA ALA A 75 -3.03 -2.48 24.30
C ALA A 75 -1.52 -2.22 24.19
N ILE A 76 -1.01 -1.24 24.96
CA ILE A 76 0.42 -0.95 25.08
C ILE A 76 1.09 -2.08 25.86
N LEU A 77 0.56 -2.45 27.02
CA LEU A 77 1.09 -3.54 27.84
C LEU A 77 1.14 -4.86 27.08
N ALA A 78 0.07 -5.20 26.35
CA ALA A 78 0.02 -6.37 25.49
C ALA A 78 1.14 -6.38 24.45
N ALA A 79 1.38 -5.24 23.79
CA ALA A 79 2.50 -5.08 22.87
C ALA A 79 3.84 -5.28 23.56
N ARG A 80 4.04 -4.68 24.74
CA ARG A 80 5.29 -4.80 25.51
C ARG A 80 5.58 -6.24 25.91
N ILE A 81 4.56 -7.02 26.29
CA ILE A 81 4.70 -8.45 26.58
C ILE A 81 5.15 -9.20 25.32
N ALA A 82 4.47 -8.96 24.18
CA ALA A 82 4.79 -9.61 22.91
C ALA A 82 6.20 -9.25 22.39
N VAL A 83 6.60 -7.97 22.48
CA VAL A 83 7.94 -7.49 22.14
C VAL A 83 9.00 -8.10 23.06
N SER A 84 8.75 -8.15 24.37
CA SER A 84 9.65 -8.80 25.33
C SER A 84 9.82 -10.29 25.01
N ASN A 85 8.76 -10.96 24.55
CA ASN A 85 8.83 -12.34 24.09
C ASN A 85 9.68 -12.46 22.82
N LEU A 86 9.47 -11.59 21.82
CA LEU A 86 10.24 -11.56 20.58
C LEU A 86 11.74 -11.32 20.83
N HIS A 87 12.08 -10.38 21.72
CA HIS A 87 13.47 -10.08 22.06
C HIS A 87 14.20 -11.28 22.67
N LYS A 88 13.51 -12.16 23.39
CA LYS A 88 14.09 -13.38 23.95
C LYS A 88 14.25 -14.51 22.93
N GLN A 89 13.64 -14.37 21.75
CA GLN A 89 13.69 -15.35 20.67
C GLN A 89 14.58 -14.91 19.50
N THR A 90 15.05 -13.66 19.51
CA THR A 90 15.83 -13.05 18.42
C THR A 90 17.21 -12.61 18.91
N LYS A 91 18.21 -12.68 18.02
CA LYS A 91 19.55 -12.14 18.30
C LYS A 91 19.45 -10.64 18.53
N LYS A 92 20.25 -10.11 19.47
CA LYS A 92 20.28 -8.67 19.75
C LYS A 92 21.02 -7.92 18.63
N GLN A 93 22.29 -8.26 18.40
CA GLN A 93 23.13 -7.61 17.38
C GLN A 93 22.51 -7.75 15.99
N TRP A 94 22.35 -6.62 15.29
CA TRP A 94 21.66 -6.58 14.02
C TRP A 94 22.51 -7.16 12.89
N SER A 95 23.81 -6.84 12.86
CA SER A 95 24.75 -7.42 11.90
C SER A 95 24.75 -8.95 11.91
N ALA A 96 24.59 -9.58 13.09
CA ALA A 96 24.47 -11.04 13.20
C ALA A 96 23.18 -11.57 12.54
N VAL A 97 22.06 -10.85 12.67
CA VAL A 97 20.80 -11.19 11.99
C VAL A 97 20.94 -11.03 10.48
N VAL A 98 21.56 -9.94 10.01
CA VAL A 98 21.85 -9.71 8.59
C VAL A 98 22.73 -10.84 8.02
N SER A 99 23.72 -11.30 8.77
CA SER A 99 24.54 -12.45 8.39
C SER A 99 23.74 -13.74 8.28
N ASP A 100 22.84 -14.03 9.23
CA ASP A 100 21.97 -15.22 9.15
C ASP A 100 21.06 -15.16 7.91
N LEU A 101 20.50 -14.00 7.62
CA LEU A 101 19.58 -13.79 6.49
C LEU A 101 20.31 -13.88 5.13
N TYR A 102 21.54 -13.40 5.04
CA TYR A 102 22.35 -13.47 3.83
C TYR A 102 22.86 -14.89 3.55
N HIS A 103 23.33 -15.60 4.58
CA HIS A 103 23.84 -16.97 4.44
C HIS A 103 22.75 -18.04 4.53
N TYR A 104 21.47 -17.67 4.46
CA TYR A 104 20.37 -18.62 4.51
C TYR A 104 20.44 -19.63 3.35
N VAL A 105 20.36 -20.91 3.71
CA VAL A 105 20.28 -22.04 2.78
C VAL A 105 18.93 -22.68 2.98
N ASN A 106 18.17 -22.85 1.89
CA ASN A 106 16.85 -23.44 1.97
C ASN A 106 16.97 -24.94 2.35
N PRO A 107 16.41 -25.37 3.50
CA PRO A 107 16.61 -26.73 4.00
C PRO A 107 15.98 -27.81 3.11
N LYS A 108 15.01 -27.45 2.25
CA LYS A 108 14.32 -28.41 1.37
C LYS A 108 15.11 -28.77 0.12
N ASN A 109 15.99 -27.88 -0.36
CA ASN A 109 16.73 -28.10 -1.61
C ASN A 109 18.24 -27.89 -1.48
N GLY A 110 18.73 -27.47 -0.30
CA GLY A 110 20.15 -27.24 -0.04
C GLY A 110 20.78 -26.07 -0.79
N ARG A 111 19.98 -25.20 -1.42
CA ARG A 111 20.49 -24.08 -2.24
C ARG A 111 20.59 -22.79 -1.42
N PRO A 112 21.69 -22.02 -1.56
CA PRO A 112 21.76 -20.66 -1.05
C PRO A 112 20.59 -19.82 -1.56
N SER A 113 19.86 -19.19 -0.65
CA SER A 113 18.66 -18.41 -0.95
C SER A 113 18.67 -17.10 -0.13
N PRO A 114 19.66 -16.21 -0.36
CA PRO A 114 19.85 -15.01 0.46
C PRO A 114 18.58 -14.17 0.51
N MET A 115 18.23 -13.66 1.70
CA MET A 115 17.10 -12.72 1.88
C MET A 115 17.55 -11.26 1.94
N ILE A 116 18.86 -11.02 1.98
CA ILE A 116 19.51 -9.71 1.94
C ILE A 116 20.36 -9.63 0.68
N SER A 117 20.39 -8.47 0.02
CA SER A 117 21.26 -8.28 -1.16
C SER A 117 22.74 -8.33 -0.76
N LYS A 118 23.60 -8.73 -1.69
CA LYS A 118 25.05 -8.77 -1.43
C LYS A 118 25.59 -7.38 -1.06
N GLU A 119 25.15 -6.36 -1.78
CA GLU A 119 25.55 -4.96 -1.58
C GLU A 119 25.16 -4.48 -0.18
N THR A 120 23.94 -4.80 0.25
CA THR A 120 23.44 -4.47 1.60
C THR A 120 24.23 -5.21 2.67
N TYR A 121 24.47 -6.51 2.50
CA TYR A 121 25.27 -7.31 3.43
C TYR A 121 26.68 -6.74 3.59
N GLU A 122 27.37 -6.46 2.48
CA GLU A 122 28.73 -5.91 2.50
C GLU A 122 28.78 -4.52 3.16
N CYS A 123 27.80 -3.65 2.88
CA CYS A 123 27.66 -2.35 3.53
C CYS A 123 27.50 -2.50 5.06
N VAL A 124 26.61 -3.38 5.51
CA VAL A 124 26.39 -3.63 6.94
C VAL A 124 27.66 -4.16 7.60
N MET A 125 28.39 -5.05 6.95
CA MET A 125 29.63 -5.61 7.52
C MET A 125 30.75 -4.57 7.60
N ARG A 126 30.86 -3.65 6.63
CA ARG A 126 31.83 -2.53 6.67
C ARG A 126 31.58 -1.59 7.87
N HIS A 127 30.31 -1.26 8.13
CA HIS A 127 29.90 -0.27 9.14
C HIS A 127 29.26 -0.90 10.38
N LYS A 128 29.60 -2.16 10.66
CA LYS A 128 28.91 -3.00 11.66
C LYS A 128 28.81 -2.35 13.04
N GLU A 129 29.92 -1.82 13.54
CA GLU A 129 29.99 -1.28 14.91
C GLU A 129 29.11 -0.04 15.07
N GLU A 130 29.15 0.87 14.09
CA GLU A 130 28.34 2.09 14.08
C GLU A 130 26.85 1.77 13.95
N LEU A 131 26.49 0.87 13.03
CA LEU A 131 25.08 0.50 12.80
C LEU A 131 24.49 -0.31 13.96
N ASP A 132 25.24 -1.24 14.55
CA ASP A 132 24.77 -2.02 15.71
C ASP A 132 24.59 -1.14 16.96
N SER A 133 25.47 -0.13 17.16
CA SER A 133 25.42 0.76 18.32
C SER A 133 24.35 1.86 18.20
N ALA A 134 24.00 2.26 16.98
CA ALA A 134 22.95 3.26 16.73
C ALA A 134 21.52 2.76 17.04
N ILE A 135 21.29 1.45 17.09
CA ILE A 135 19.96 0.87 17.27
C ILE A 135 19.48 1.01 18.73
N VAL A 136 18.33 1.64 18.90
CA VAL A 136 17.65 1.80 20.21
C VAL A 136 16.51 0.80 20.34
N TYR A 137 16.77 -0.37 20.94
CA TYR A 137 15.77 -1.44 21.09
C TYR A 137 14.57 -1.07 21.96
N ASP A 138 14.70 -0.06 22.82
CA ASP A 138 13.58 0.40 23.65
C ASP A 138 12.44 0.99 22.81
N ARG A 139 12.74 1.44 21.58
CA ARG A 139 11.73 1.92 20.62
C ARG A 139 10.77 0.81 20.16
N ASP A 140 11.14 -0.47 20.29
CA ASP A 140 10.21 -1.59 20.00
C ASP A 140 9.03 -1.61 20.98
N PHE A 141 9.17 -1.08 22.20
CA PHE A 141 8.10 -1.03 23.19
C PHE A 141 7.12 0.13 22.98
N GLN A 142 7.33 0.95 21.95
CA GLN A 142 6.43 2.04 21.61
C GLN A 142 5.24 1.58 20.77
N TYR A 143 5.28 0.39 20.15
CA TYR A 143 4.15 -0.12 19.36
C TYR A 143 2.96 -0.49 20.25
N GLN A 144 1.75 -0.35 19.70
CA GLN A 144 0.56 -0.98 20.27
C GLN A 144 0.39 -2.40 19.72
N TYR A 145 -0.41 -3.22 20.40
CA TYR A 145 -0.49 -4.65 20.13
C TYR A 145 -0.81 -4.98 18.66
N PHE A 146 -1.85 -4.37 18.10
CA PHE A 146 -2.24 -4.61 16.70
C PHE A 146 -1.21 -4.11 15.69
N GLY A 147 -0.54 -3.00 15.99
CA GLY A 147 0.57 -2.50 15.18
C GLY A 147 1.74 -3.50 15.15
N PHE A 148 2.11 -4.02 16.32
CA PHE A 148 3.16 -5.03 16.44
C PHE A 148 2.77 -6.35 15.76
N LYS A 149 1.54 -6.85 15.95
CA LYS A 149 1.07 -8.07 15.28
C LYS A 149 1.01 -7.95 13.76
N THR A 150 0.70 -6.76 13.23
CA THR A 150 0.81 -6.48 11.79
C THR A 150 2.25 -6.66 11.30
N LEU A 151 3.24 -6.10 12.03
CA LEU A 151 4.66 -6.28 11.70
C LEU A 151 5.07 -7.77 11.76
N GLU A 152 4.68 -8.47 12.82
CA GLU A 152 4.98 -9.89 13.06
C GLU A 152 4.45 -10.80 11.94
N ARG A 153 3.24 -10.50 11.45
CA ARG A 153 2.59 -11.30 10.41
C ARG A 153 3.32 -11.20 9.08
N SER A 154 3.64 -9.99 8.64
CA SER A 154 3.99 -9.74 7.23
C SER A 154 5.32 -9.02 6.97
N TYR A 155 5.84 -8.24 7.92
CA TYR A 155 6.96 -7.32 7.66
C TYR A 155 8.32 -7.80 8.16
N LEU A 156 8.35 -8.51 9.29
CA LEU A 156 9.59 -8.99 9.88
C LEU A 156 10.05 -10.26 9.14
N LEU A 157 11.30 -10.29 8.67
CA LEU A 157 11.86 -11.44 7.95
C LEU A 157 11.95 -12.68 8.87
N LYS A 158 11.74 -13.85 8.24
CA LYS A 158 11.63 -15.15 8.90
C LYS A 158 12.64 -16.14 8.32
N ILE A 159 13.29 -16.92 9.18
CA ILE A 159 14.05 -18.11 8.83
C ILE A 159 13.25 -19.32 9.30
N ASP A 160 12.95 -20.26 8.39
CA ASP A 160 12.18 -21.47 8.69
C ASP A 160 10.86 -21.20 9.44
N GLY A 161 10.17 -20.13 9.04
CA GLY A 161 8.90 -19.70 9.65
C GLY A 161 9.04 -18.97 11.00
N LYS A 162 10.25 -18.88 11.56
CA LYS A 162 10.53 -18.14 12.81
C LYS A 162 11.04 -16.74 12.52
N ILE A 163 10.55 -15.77 13.25
CA ILE A 163 10.96 -14.37 13.10
C ILE A 163 12.38 -14.19 13.62
N VAL A 164 13.23 -13.57 12.80
CA VAL A 164 14.61 -13.26 13.17
C VAL A 164 14.88 -11.76 13.25
N GLU A 165 14.11 -10.95 12.53
CA GLU A 165 14.16 -9.48 12.63
C GLU A 165 13.30 -8.94 13.78
N ARG A 166 13.86 -8.02 14.55
CA ARG A 166 13.10 -7.09 15.40
C ARG A 166 12.58 -5.91 14.58
N PRO A 167 11.57 -5.15 15.05
CA PRO A 167 11.12 -3.95 14.35
C PRO A 167 12.26 -2.95 14.10
N GLN A 168 13.16 -2.73 15.07
CA GLN A 168 14.35 -1.89 14.82
C GLN A 168 15.27 -2.42 13.73
N HIS A 169 15.43 -3.74 13.62
CA HIS A 169 16.25 -4.37 12.57
C HIS A 169 15.66 -4.12 11.18
N MET A 170 14.34 -4.23 11.05
CA MET A 170 13.64 -3.92 9.80
C MET A 170 13.83 -2.44 9.42
N ILE A 171 13.68 -1.51 10.36
CA ILE A 171 13.84 -0.07 10.08
C ILE A 171 15.28 0.25 9.67
N MET A 172 16.27 -0.34 10.33
CA MET A 172 17.68 -0.15 9.97
C MET A 172 17.99 -0.76 8.58
N ARG A 173 17.47 -1.95 8.29
CA ARG A 173 17.55 -2.57 6.95
C ARG A 173 16.96 -1.66 5.87
N VAL A 174 15.79 -1.07 6.12
CA VAL A 174 15.17 -0.13 5.17
C VAL A 174 16.06 1.10 4.97
N SER A 175 16.62 1.64 6.05
CA SER A 175 17.47 2.83 6.00
C SER A 175 18.75 2.57 5.20
N VAL A 176 19.44 1.46 5.44
CA VAL A 176 20.61 1.02 4.66
C VAL A 176 20.23 0.67 3.23
N GLY A 177 19.09 0.02 3.01
CA GLY A 177 18.61 -0.33 1.68
C GLY A 177 18.32 0.88 0.78
N ILE A 178 18.04 2.05 1.37
CA ILE A 178 17.86 3.31 0.63
C ILE A 178 19.21 4.00 0.40
N TRP A 179 20.01 4.16 1.45
CA TRP A 179 21.17 5.05 1.44
C TRP A 179 22.52 4.37 1.22
N GLY A 180 22.62 3.05 1.40
CA GLY A 180 23.86 2.30 1.28
C GLY A 180 24.91 2.79 2.28
N ASP A 181 26.11 3.10 1.77
CA ASP A 181 27.26 3.56 2.56
C ASP A 181 27.16 5.03 3.07
N ASP A 182 26.09 5.76 2.75
CA ASP A 182 25.86 7.10 3.32
C ASP A 182 25.29 7.01 4.75
N ILE A 183 26.17 6.70 5.70
CA ILE A 183 25.78 6.38 7.09
C ILE A 183 25.08 7.54 7.80
N GLU A 184 25.46 8.79 7.51
CA GLU A 184 24.77 9.97 8.06
C GLU A 184 23.28 9.94 7.69
N ARG A 185 22.97 9.67 6.42
CA ARG A 185 21.58 9.58 5.93
C ARG A 185 20.84 8.33 6.40
N VAL A 186 21.56 7.22 6.54
CA VAL A 186 21.03 5.99 7.16
C VAL A 186 20.55 6.30 8.57
N LEU A 187 21.38 6.94 9.39
CA LEU A 187 21.06 7.26 10.78
C LEU A 187 19.97 8.34 10.90
N GLU A 188 19.96 9.36 10.02
CA GLU A 188 18.88 10.35 9.94
C GLU A 188 17.53 9.66 9.68
N THR A 189 17.49 8.77 8.68
CA THR A 189 16.28 8.02 8.30
C THR A 189 15.84 7.06 9.40
N TYR A 190 16.76 6.26 9.94
CA TYR A 190 16.48 5.30 11.01
C TYR A 190 15.87 5.99 12.22
N ASN A 191 16.46 7.09 12.68
CA ASN A 191 16.00 7.80 13.86
C ASN A 191 14.59 8.37 13.69
N LEU A 192 14.30 8.97 12.53
CA LEU A 192 12.98 9.54 12.26
C LEU A 192 11.90 8.46 12.08
N MET A 193 12.21 7.35 11.42
CA MET A 193 11.27 6.23 11.26
C MET A 193 11.02 5.50 12.58
N SER A 194 12.07 5.17 13.33
CA SER A 194 11.93 4.47 14.62
C SER A 194 11.30 5.34 15.71
N SER A 195 11.36 6.67 15.57
CA SER A 195 10.62 7.63 16.41
C SER A 195 9.24 7.97 15.84
N LYS A 196 8.78 7.23 14.80
CA LYS A 196 7.44 7.33 14.21
C LYS A 196 7.06 8.72 13.67
N PHE A 197 8.01 9.47 13.13
CA PHE A 197 7.68 10.72 12.41
C PHE A 197 7.08 10.44 11.03
N PHE A 198 7.49 9.36 10.39
CA PHE A 198 6.97 8.90 9.11
C PHE A 198 7.19 7.41 8.95
N THR A 199 6.55 6.83 7.93
CA THR A 199 6.87 5.49 7.44
C THR A 199 6.92 5.49 5.92
N HIS A 200 7.80 4.67 5.35
CA HIS A 200 7.73 4.31 3.94
C HIS A 200 6.56 3.35 3.69
N ALA A 201 6.11 3.27 2.44
CA ALA A 201 5.06 2.34 2.05
C ALA A 201 5.50 0.87 2.16
N SER A 202 4.52 -0.04 2.23
CA SER A 202 4.76 -1.46 2.49
C SER A 202 5.80 -2.12 1.57
N PRO A 203 5.83 -1.89 0.24
CA PRO A 203 6.84 -2.50 -0.62
C PRO A 203 8.26 -2.09 -0.25
N THR A 204 8.47 -0.83 0.14
CA THR A 204 9.76 -0.37 0.64
C THR A 204 10.13 -1.09 1.94
N LEU A 205 9.19 -1.23 2.89
CA LEU A 205 9.44 -1.96 4.15
C LEU A 205 9.76 -3.45 3.93
N PHE A 206 9.09 -4.09 2.97
CA PHE A 206 9.30 -5.49 2.62
C PHE A 206 10.64 -5.72 1.92
N ASN A 207 10.98 -4.87 0.96
CA ASN A 207 11.98 -5.21 -0.05
C ASN A 207 13.26 -4.37 0.00
N ALA A 208 13.30 -3.27 0.75
CA ALA A 208 14.54 -2.51 0.90
C ALA A 208 15.64 -3.40 1.52
N GLY A 209 16.81 -3.39 0.88
CA GLY A 209 17.96 -4.21 1.26
C GLY A 209 17.90 -5.68 0.86
N THR A 210 16.89 -6.13 0.12
CA THR A 210 16.75 -7.52 -0.36
C THR A 210 17.29 -7.68 -1.79
N PRO A 211 17.49 -8.92 -2.32
CA PRO A 211 18.13 -9.13 -3.62
C PRO A 211 17.42 -8.51 -4.84
N GLN A 212 16.10 -8.32 -4.78
CA GLN A 212 15.32 -7.68 -5.86
C GLN A 212 14.43 -6.60 -5.23
N PRO A 213 14.99 -5.42 -4.91
CA PRO A 213 14.31 -4.42 -4.12
C PRO A 213 13.28 -3.67 -4.97
N GLN A 214 12.07 -4.24 -5.13
CA GLN A 214 10.93 -3.53 -5.70
C GLN A 214 10.27 -2.71 -4.57
N LEU A 215 10.47 -1.40 -4.59
CA LEU A 215 10.15 -0.47 -3.50
C LEU A 215 8.89 0.37 -3.77
N SER A 216 8.48 0.49 -5.03
CA SER A 216 7.34 1.31 -5.47
C SER A 216 6.00 0.61 -5.27
N SER A 217 4.92 1.34 -5.04
CA SER A 217 3.63 0.75 -4.62
C SER A 217 2.64 0.49 -5.73
N CYS A 218 2.54 1.42 -6.69
CA CYS A 218 1.53 1.37 -7.73
C CYS A 218 2.13 1.74 -9.07
N PHE A 219 1.48 1.26 -10.12
CA PHE A 219 1.86 1.50 -11.50
C PHE A 219 0.63 1.95 -12.29
N LEU A 220 0.81 2.89 -13.22
CA LEU A 220 -0.24 3.32 -14.14
C LEU A 220 0.16 2.86 -15.54
N VAL A 221 -0.71 2.09 -16.17
CA VAL A 221 -0.47 1.43 -17.45
C VAL A 221 -1.44 1.99 -18.49
N ASP A 222 -0.90 2.38 -19.64
CA ASP A 222 -1.69 2.70 -20.81
C ASP A 222 -1.87 1.44 -21.68
N MET A 223 -3.07 1.29 -22.24
CA MET A 223 -3.30 0.24 -23.23
C MET A 223 -2.46 0.57 -24.46
N LYS A 224 -1.49 -0.30 -24.80
CA LYS A 224 -0.49 -0.01 -25.85
C LYS A 224 -1.15 0.29 -27.20
N ASP A 225 -2.12 -0.50 -27.59
CA ASP A 225 -2.84 -0.36 -28.86
C ASP A 225 -4.20 -1.08 -28.84
N ASP A 226 -5.13 -0.69 -29.72
CA ASP A 226 -6.41 -1.34 -29.95
C ASP A 226 -6.25 -2.53 -30.91
N SER A 227 -5.41 -3.48 -30.51
CA SER A 227 -5.08 -4.70 -31.25
C SER A 227 -4.84 -5.86 -30.27
N ILE A 228 -4.95 -7.10 -30.76
CA ILE A 228 -4.69 -8.29 -29.92
C ILE A 228 -3.24 -8.28 -29.39
N GLU A 229 -2.28 -7.89 -30.21
CA GLU A 229 -0.88 -7.75 -29.80
C GLU A 229 -0.74 -6.70 -28.68
N GLY A 230 -1.28 -5.50 -28.87
CA GLY A 230 -1.26 -4.44 -27.85
C GLY A 230 -1.94 -4.85 -26.54
N ILE A 231 -3.08 -5.54 -26.61
CA ILE A 231 -3.82 -6.03 -25.45
C ILE A 231 -2.99 -7.07 -24.68
N TYR A 232 -2.41 -8.05 -25.35
CA TYR A 232 -1.65 -9.12 -24.70
C TYR A 232 -0.27 -8.67 -24.20
N ASP A 233 0.38 -7.71 -24.86
CA ASP A 233 1.59 -7.07 -24.33
C ASP A 233 1.29 -6.25 -23.07
N THR A 234 0.16 -5.55 -23.05
CA THR A 234 -0.33 -4.85 -21.86
C THR A 234 -0.65 -5.85 -20.74
N LEU A 235 -1.28 -6.98 -21.05
CA LEU A 235 -1.55 -8.05 -20.08
C LEU A 235 -0.27 -8.64 -19.49
N LYS A 236 0.74 -8.91 -20.32
CA LYS A 236 2.07 -9.35 -19.89
C LYS A 236 2.72 -8.33 -18.96
N THR A 237 2.65 -7.05 -19.31
CA THR A 237 3.15 -5.95 -18.47
C THR A 237 2.47 -5.97 -17.10
N CYS A 238 1.14 -6.08 -17.06
CA CYS A 238 0.37 -6.18 -15.82
C CYS A 238 0.74 -7.41 -15.00
N ALA A 239 0.93 -8.58 -15.63
CA ALA A 239 1.35 -9.80 -14.94
C ALA A 239 2.75 -9.66 -14.31
N MET A 240 3.70 -9.04 -15.01
CA MET A 240 5.06 -8.81 -14.50
C MET A 240 5.08 -7.84 -13.33
N ILE A 241 4.25 -6.79 -13.38
CA ILE A 241 4.06 -5.85 -12.26
C ILE A 241 3.41 -6.56 -11.06
N SER A 242 2.32 -7.30 -11.29
CA SER A 242 1.60 -8.01 -10.24
C SER A 242 2.47 -9.06 -9.56
N LYS A 243 3.34 -9.76 -10.31
CA LYS A 243 4.30 -10.74 -9.75
C LYS A 243 5.15 -10.15 -8.60
N MET A 244 5.48 -8.85 -8.69
CA MET A 244 6.28 -8.14 -7.69
C MET A 244 5.43 -7.31 -6.71
N ALA A 245 4.16 -7.67 -6.53
CA ALA A 245 3.25 -7.05 -5.59
C ALA A 245 2.82 -5.59 -5.86
N GLY A 246 2.95 -5.13 -7.11
CA GLY A 246 2.49 -3.81 -7.55
C GLY A 246 0.99 -3.76 -7.83
N GLY A 247 0.31 -2.74 -7.29
CA GLY A 247 -1.08 -2.42 -7.69
C GLY A 247 -1.11 -1.66 -9.03
N ILE A 248 -2.17 -1.84 -9.83
CA ILE A 248 -2.22 -1.29 -11.20
C ILE A 248 -3.45 -0.40 -11.39
N GLY A 249 -3.27 0.77 -11.98
CA GLY A 249 -4.33 1.50 -12.68
C GLY A 249 -4.15 1.30 -14.19
N LEU A 250 -5.14 0.75 -14.86
CA LEU A 250 -5.11 0.47 -16.30
C LEU A 250 -6.23 1.26 -16.99
N ASN A 251 -5.90 2.12 -17.94
CA ASN A 251 -6.90 2.76 -18.77
C ASN A 251 -7.20 1.92 -20.02
N VAL A 252 -8.47 1.86 -20.40
CA VAL A 252 -8.93 1.04 -21.54
C VAL A 252 -9.78 1.84 -22.53
N HIS A 253 -9.73 3.17 -22.45
CA HIS A 253 -10.56 4.11 -23.24
C HIS A 253 -10.45 3.90 -24.75
N ARG A 254 -9.29 3.40 -25.20
CA ARG A 254 -8.92 3.28 -26.61
C ARG A 254 -9.36 1.95 -27.23
N ILE A 255 -9.82 0.99 -26.43
CA ILE A 255 -10.27 -0.30 -26.93
C ILE A 255 -11.63 -0.16 -27.61
N ARG A 256 -11.77 -0.70 -28.83
CA ARG A 256 -13.02 -0.60 -29.58
C ARG A 256 -14.19 -1.30 -28.87
N ALA A 257 -15.37 -0.67 -28.93
CA ALA A 257 -16.58 -1.16 -28.29
C ALA A 257 -17.19 -2.39 -28.99
N THR A 258 -18.13 -3.05 -28.31
CA THR A 258 -18.89 -4.20 -28.84
C THR A 258 -19.54 -3.89 -30.18
N GLY A 259 -19.44 -4.79 -31.16
CA GLY A 259 -20.01 -4.62 -32.50
C GLY A 259 -19.16 -3.75 -33.45
N SER A 260 -18.00 -3.26 -33.03
CA SER A 260 -17.07 -2.52 -33.91
C SER A 260 -16.42 -3.43 -34.94
N TYR A 261 -16.26 -2.94 -36.17
CA TYR A 261 -15.65 -3.71 -37.24
C TYR A 261 -14.18 -4.07 -36.94
N ILE A 262 -13.77 -5.27 -37.35
CA ILE A 262 -12.38 -5.71 -37.30
C ILE A 262 -11.89 -5.93 -38.72
N ALA A 263 -11.09 -4.98 -39.22
CA ALA A 263 -10.37 -5.12 -40.47
C ALA A 263 -9.40 -6.32 -40.40
N GLY A 264 -9.38 -7.15 -41.43
CA GLY A 264 -8.56 -8.36 -41.53
C GLY A 264 -9.33 -9.66 -41.27
N THR A 265 -10.09 -9.75 -40.19
CA THR A 265 -10.92 -10.95 -39.88
C THR A 265 -12.34 -10.86 -40.42
N ASN A 266 -12.76 -9.68 -40.88
CA ASN A 266 -14.12 -9.37 -41.33
C ASN A 266 -15.21 -9.70 -40.27
N GLY A 267 -14.82 -9.66 -38.99
CA GLY A 267 -15.70 -9.89 -37.85
C GLY A 267 -16.04 -8.62 -37.09
N THR A 268 -16.77 -8.79 -35.98
CA THR A 268 -17.12 -7.71 -35.05
C THR A 268 -16.45 -7.92 -33.68
N SER A 269 -16.08 -6.83 -33.03
CA SER A 269 -15.50 -6.83 -31.69
C SER A 269 -16.51 -7.28 -30.65
N ASN A 270 -16.04 -8.03 -29.65
CA ASN A 270 -16.83 -8.38 -28.48
C ASN A 270 -16.77 -7.32 -27.36
N GLY A 271 -16.08 -6.20 -27.61
CA GLY A 271 -15.99 -5.07 -26.69
C GLY A 271 -15.05 -5.30 -25.50
N VAL A 272 -15.13 -4.40 -24.51
CA VAL A 272 -14.21 -4.40 -23.37
C VAL A 272 -14.49 -5.52 -22.36
N VAL A 273 -15.74 -6.01 -22.26
CA VAL A 273 -16.13 -6.97 -21.21
C VAL A 273 -15.35 -8.29 -21.29
N PRO A 274 -15.28 -9.00 -22.44
CA PRO A 274 -14.50 -10.24 -22.52
C PRO A 274 -13.01 -10.03 -22.32
N MET A 275 -12.46 -8.91 -22.81
CA MET A 275 -11.07 -8.54 -22.57
C MET A 275 -10.80 -8.41 -21.07
N LEU A 276 -11.66 -7.68 -20.35
CA LEU A 276 -11.50 -7.48 -18.90
C LEU A 276 -11.63 -8.78 -18.10
N ARG A 277 -12.35 -9.79 -18.59
CA ARG A 277 -12.33 -11.12 -17.96
C ARG A 277 -10.97 -11.80 -18.02
N VAL A 278 -10.19 -11.58 -19.08
CA VAL A 278 -8.81 -12.09 -19.18
C VAL A 278 -7.91 -11.39 -18.14
N PHE A 279 -8.05 -10.07 -17.99
CA PHE A 279 -7.35 -9.31 -16.95
C PHE A 279 -7.77 -9.76 -15.54
N ASN A 280 -9.06 -10.02 -15.32
CA ASN A 280 -9.59 -10.53 -14.05
C ASN A 280 -8.93 -11.86 -13.66
N ASN A 281 -8.92 -12.82 -14.59
CA ASN A 281 -8.33 -14.13 -14.34
C ASN A 281 -6.81 -14.05 -14.14
N THR A 282 -6.15 -13.09 -14.80
CA THR A 282 -4.72 -12.83 -14.60
C THR A 282 -4.45 -12.26 -13.20
N ALA A 283 -5.28 -11.33 -12.72
CA ALA A 283 -5.18 -10.80 -11.36
C ALA A 283 -5.31 -11.90 -10.29
N ARG A 284 -6.23 -12.86 -10.51
CA ARG A 284 -6.39 -14.03 -9.64
C ARG A 284 -5.22 -15.01 -9.72
N TYR A 285 -4.66 -15.22 -10.90
CA TYR A 285 -3.58 -16.17 -11.11
C TYR A 285 -2.26 -15.67 -10.52
N VAL A 286 -1.94 -14.39 -10.68
CA VAL A 286 -0.69 -13.78 -10.22
C VAL A 286 -0.87 -13.12 -8.84
N ASP A 287 -1.15 -13.97 -7.84
CA ASP A 287 -1.49 -13.62 -6.43
C ASP A 287 -0.30 -13.18 -5.54
N GLN A 288 0.86 -12.88 -6.12
CA GLN A 288 2.03 -12.33 -5.38
C GLN A 288 2.70 -13.33 -4.41
N GLY A 289 2.80 -14.60 -4.81
CA GLY A 289 3.75 -15.56 -4.23
C GLY A 289 3.40 -16.09 -2.84
N GLY A 290 2.10 -16.31 -2.58
CA GLY A 290 1.61 -16.89 -1.33
C GLY A 290 0.61 -16.00 -0.60
N ASN A 291 -0.17 -15.22 -1.35
CA ASN A 291 -1.26 -14.38 -0.86
C ASN A 291 -0.82 -13.34 0.20
N LYS A 292 0.44 -12.87 0.13
CA LYS A 292 0.91 -11.77 0.99
C LYS A 292 0.11 -10.50 0.72
N ARG A 293 -0.32 -10.29 -0.53
CA ARG A 293 -1.23 -9.24 -0.98
C ARG A 293 -1.85 -9.72 -2.31
N PRO A 294 -3.17 -9.73 -2.49
CA PRO A 294 -3.77 -10.17 -3.76
C PRO A 294 -3.44 -9.20 -4.91
N GLY A 295 -3.32 -9.72 -6.14
CA GLY A 295 -3.24 -8.89 -7.35
C GLY A 295 -4.48 -8.01 -7.48
N ALA A 296 -4.31 -6.70 -7.70
CA ALA A 296 -5.40 -5.74 -7.71
C ALA A 296 -5.21 -4.70 -8.82
N PHE A 297 -6.15 -4.68 -9.77
CA PHE A 297 -6.16 -3.74 -10.90
C PHE A 297 -7.41 -2.86 -10.83
N ALA A 298 -7.24 -1.55 -10.96
CA ALA A 298 -8.32 -0.61 -11.22
C ALA A 298 -8.38 -0.28 -12.71
N ILE A 299 -9.54 -0.52 -13.32
CA ILE A 299 -9.79 -0.26 -14.73
C ILE A 299 -10.46 1.09 -14.88
N TYR A 300 -9.88 1.96 -15.71
CA TYR A 300 -10.39 3.29 -16.00
C TYR A 300 -11.07 3.32 -17.36
N LEU A 301 -12.31 3.84 -17.38
CA LEU A 301 -13.09 4.07 -18.60
C LEU A 301 -13.72 5.47 -18.62
N GLU A 302 -13.67 6.17 -19.75
CA GLU A 302 -14.40 7.44 -19.92
C GLU A 302 -15.89 7.19 -20.20
N PRO A 303 -16.81 8.02 -19.66
CA PRO A 303 -18.26 7.75 -19.70
C PRO A 303 -18.90 7.92 -21.09
N TRP A 304 -18.17 8.39 -22.11
CA TRP A 304 -18.65 8.39 -23.50
C TRP A 304 -18.47 7.03 -24.18
N HIS A 305 -17.72 6.10 -23.60
CA HIS A 305 -17.46 4.81 -24.23
C HIS A 305 -18.74 3.99 -24.39
N SER A 306 -18.93 3.34 -25.53
CA SER A 306 -20.20 2.64 -25.83
C SER A 306 -20.51 1.44 -24.93
N ASP A 307 -19.50 0.79 -24.39
CA ASP A 307 -19.66 -0.32 -23.43
C ASP A 307 -19.77 0.15 -21.96
N VAL A 308 -20.03 1.44 -21.70
CA VAL A 308 -20.01 1.99 -20.31
C VAL A 308 -21.07 1.36 -19.40
N PHE A 309 -22.25 1.01 -19.90
CA PHE A 309 -23.29 0.39 -19.07
C PHE A 309 -22.87 -1.01 -18.61
N GLU A 310 -22.37 -1.82 -19.55
CA GLU A 310 -21.89 -3.16 -19.27
C GLU A 310 -20.64 -3.13 -18.37
N PHE A 311 -19.79 -2.11 -18.54
CA PHE A 311 -18.66 -1.85 -17.65
C PHE A 311 -19.11 -1.62 -16.19
N LEU A 312 -20.15 -0.80 -15.97
CA LEU A 312 -20.68 -0.53 -14.62
C LEU A 312 -21.23 -1.79 -13.93
N ASP A 313 -21.72 -2.76 -14.71
CA ASP A 313 -22.29 -4.00 -14.19
C ASP A 313 -21.24 -5.09 -13.86
N LEU A 314 -19.96 -4.92 -14.24
CA LEU A 314 -18.92 -5.96 -14.13
C LEU A 314 -18.72 -6.50 -12.70
N ARG A 315 -18.96 -5.66 -11.68
CA ARG A 315 -18.80 -6.03 -10.26
C ARG A 315 -20.10 -6.40 -9.55
N LYS A 316 -21.26 -6.31 -10.22
CA LYS A 316 -22.54 -6.66 -9.58
C LYS A 316 -22.56 -8.14 -9.18
N ASN A 317 -23.16 -8.43 -8.02
CA ASN A 317 -23.21 -9.80 -7.50
C ASN A 317 -24.20 -10.67 -8.29
N HIS A 318 -25.30 -10.09 -8.75
CA HIS A 318 -26.31 -10.76 -9.58
C HIS A 318 -25.97 -10.66 -11.08
N GLY A 319 -26.70 -11.43 -11.90
CA GLY A 319 -26.54 -11.50 -13.35
C GLY A 319 -25.64 -12.65 -13.82
N LYS A 320 -25.34 -12.67 -15.12
CA LYS A 320 -24.62 -13.76 -15.80
C LYS A 320 -23.13 -13.71 -15.51
N GLU A 321 -22.53 -14.84 -15.16
CA GLU A 321 -21.11 -14.90 -14.77
C GLU A 321 -20.16 -14.61 -15.94
N GLU A 322 -20.61 -14.85 -17.17
CA GLU A 322 -19.81 -14.63 -18.39
C GLU A 322 -19.54 -13.15 -18.68
N VAL A 323 -20.22 -12.24 -17.97
CA VAL A 323 -20.10 -10.78 -18.08
C VAL A 323 -19.74 -10.14 -16.74
N ARG A 324 -18.98 -10.86 -15.90
CA ARG A 324 -18.51 -10.39 -14.59
C ARG A 324 -17.00 -10.46 -14.46
N ALA A 325 -16.44 -9.51 -13.72
CA ALA A 325 -15.02 -9.38 -13.42
C ALA A 325 -14.85 -8.78 -12.01
N ARG A 326 -15.22 -9.55 -10.98
CA ARG A 326 -15.35 -9.06 -9.59
C ARG A 326 -14.01 -8.83 -8.88
N ASP A 327 -12.93 -9.40 -9.39
CA ASP A 327 -11.58 -9.21 -8.83
C ASP A 327 -10.91 -7.92 -9.35
N LEU A 328 -11.52 -7.27 -10.35
CA LEU A 328 -11.10 -5.97 -10.85
C LEU A 328 -11.85 -4.85 -10.13
N PHE A 329 -11.17 -3.73 -9.86
CA PHE A 329 -11.80 -2.48 -9.44
C PHE A 329 -12.15 -1.64 -10.68
N LEU A 330 -13.19 -0.83 -10.57
CA LEU A 330 -13.68 0.00 -11.68
C LEU A 330 -13.60 1.47 -11.30
N ALA A 331 -13.22 2.31 -12.25
CA ALA A 331 -13.11 3.75 -12.12
C ALA A 331 -13.59 4.45 -13.38
N LEU A 332 -14.27 5.58 -13.20
CA LEU A 332 -14.65 6.47 -14.29
C LEU A 332 -13.68 7.64 -14.39
N TRP A 333 -13.26 7.95 -15.62
CA TRP A 333 -12.45 9.11 -15.96
C TRP A 333 -13.33 10.14 -16.66
N ILE A 334 -13.88 11.06 -15.87
CA ILE A 334 -15.07 11.84 -16.23
C ILE A 334 -14.67 13.21 -16.78
N PRO A 335 -15.00 13.54 -18.05
CA PRO A 335 -14.89 14.91 -18.56
C PRO A 335 -15.95 15.82 -17.94
N ASP A 336 -15.63 17.10 -17.74
CA ASP A 336 -16.53 18.12 -17.21
C ASP A 336 -17.80 18.23 -18.07
N LEU A 337 -17.69 18.02 -19.39
CA LEU A 337 -18.83 18.03 -20.31
C LEU A 337 -19.93 17.04 -19.88
N PHE A 338 -19.57 15.84 -19.43
CA PHE A 338 -20.55 14.86 -18.97
C PHE A 338 -21.34 15.43 -17.79
N MET A 339 -20.65 16.00 -16.80
CA MET A 339 -21.28 16.60 -15.63
C MET A 339 -22.16 17.80 -16.01
N LYS A 340 -21.70 18.66 -16.93
CA LYS A 340 -22.50 19.78 -17.48
C LYS A 340 -23.79 19.28 -18.15
N ARG A 341 -23.73 18.17 -18.90
CA ARG A 341 -24.89 17.57 -19.58
C ARG A 341 -25.83 16.90 -18.57
N VAL A 342 -25.33 16.28 -17.51
CA VAL A 342 -26.16 15.72 -16.41
C VAL A 342 -26.96 16.82 -15.71
N GLU A 343 -26.30 17.91 -15.32
CA GLU A 343 -26.91 19.05 -14.63
C GLU A 343 -28.02 19.70 -15.47
N LYS A 344 -27.76 19.90 -16.78
CA LYS A 344 -28.72 20.54 -17.71
C LYS A 344 -29.78 19.59 -18.28
N ASN A 345 -29.82 18.33 -17.84
CA ASN A 345 -30.65 17.28 -18.44
C ASN A 345 -30.49 17.15 -19.97
N GLY A 346 -29.25 17.35 -20.43
CA GLY A 346 -28.87 17.26 -21.83
C GLY A 346 -28.74 15.82 -22.31
N ASP A 347 -28.53 15.69 -23.61
CA ASP A 347 -28.22 14.41 -24.25
C ASP A 347 -26.72 14.09 -24.13
N TRP A 348 -26.42 12.81 -24.12
CA TRP A 348 -25.07 12.24 -24.06
C TRP A 348 -24.95 11.15 -25.11
N THR A 349 -23.92 11.28 -25.95
CA THR A 349 -23.68 10.38 -27.07
C THR A 349 -22.58 9.38 -26.73
N LEU A 350 -22.92 8.10 -26.82
CA LEU A 350 -22.00 6.99 -26.67
C LEU A 350 -21.26 6.74 -27.99
N MET A 351 -19.94 6.65 -27.91
CA MET A 351 -19.04 6.57 -29.06
C MET A 351 -18.10 5.36 -28.94
N CYS A 352 -17.61 4.88 -30.09
CA CYS A 352 -16.53 3.90 -30.15
C CYS A 352 -15.22 4.62 -30.47
N PRO A 353 -14.11 4.37 -29.75
CA PRO A 353 -12.84 5.06 -30.01
C PRO A 353 -12.28 4.80 -31.42
N ASN A 354 -12.62 3.69 -32.06
CA ASN A 354 -12.23 3.40 -33.44
C ASN A 354 -12.97 4.28 -34.48
N GLU A 355 -14.18 4.74 -34.16
CA GLU A 355 -15.00 5.61 -35.02
C GLU A 355 -14.80 7.09 -34.68
N CYS A 356 -14.52 7.38 -33.41
CA CYS A 356 -14.31 8.71 -32.83
C CYS A 356 -12.93 8.78 -32.13
N PRO A 357 -11.81 8.70 -32.88
CA PRO A 357 -10.48 8.65 -32.30
C PRO A 357 -10.07 10.00 -31.65
N GLY A 358 -9.10 9.95 -30.75
CA GLY A 358 -8.50 11.16 -30.13
C GLY A 358 -9.26 11.73 -28.93
N LEU A 359 -10.47 11.26 -28.60
CA LEU A 359 -11.21 11.71 -27.42
C LEU A 359 -10.45 11.45 -26.10
N ALA A 360 -9.72 10.33 -26.01
CA ALA A 360 -8.88 10.01 -24.86
C ALA A 360 -7.58 10.84 -24.80
N ASP A 361 -7.22 11.51 -25.89
CA ASP A 361 -5.94 12.21 -26.06
C ASP A 361 -6.05 13.74 -25.91
N CYS A 362 -7.26 14.26 -25.68
CA CYS A 362 -7.54 15.67 -25.40
C CYS A 362 -8.40 15.83 -24.13
N TYR A 363 -8.46 17.04 -23.58
CA TYR A 363 -9.25 17.37 -22.38
C TYR A 363 -9.75 18.82 -22.44
N GLY A 364 -10.68 19.19 -21.55
CA GLY A 364 -11.24 20.53 -21.47
C GLY A 364 -11.91 20.99 -22.77
N GLU A 365 -11.65 22.22 -23.20
CA GLU A 365 -12.29 22.82 -24.38
C GLU A 365 -11.99 22.06 -25.68
N GLU A 366 -10.80 21.49 -25.81
CA GLU A 366 -10.43 20.69 -26.99
C GLU A 366 -11.25 19.41 -27.07
N PHE A 367 -11.45 18.74 -25.92
CA PHE A 367 -12.34 17.58 -25.83
C PHE A 367 -13.79 17.95 -26.15
N GLU A 368 -14.30 19.06 -25.59
CA GLU A 368 -15.66 19.53 -25.86
C GLU A 368 -15.89 19.77 -27.35
N ALA A 369 -14.97 20.49 -28.00
CA ALA A 369 -15.04 20.77 -29.42
C ALA A 369 -15.00 19.50 -30.29
N LEU A 370 -14.10 18.56 -29.98
CA LEU A 370 -13.97 17.30 -30.73
C LEU A 370 -15.19 16.40 -30.54
N TYR A 371 -15.68 16.27 -29.31
CA TYR A 371 -16.85 15.47 -28.98
C TYR A 371 -18.11 16.00 -29.69
N GLU A 372 -18.37 17.31 -29.61
CA GLU A 372 -19.53 17.92 -30.26
C GLU A 372 -19.44 17.90 -31.80
N LYS A 373 -18.22 17.94 -32.36
CA LYS A 373 -18.01 17.71 -33.79
C LYS A 373 -18.48 16.31 -34.18
N TYR A 374 -18.11 15.27 -33.44
CA TYR A 374 -18.55 13.90 -33.72
C TYR A 374 -20.06 13.70 -33.52
N GLU A 375 -20.68 14.40 -32.56
CA GLU A 375 -22.13 14.44 -32.43
C GLU A 375 -22.79 15.02 -33.72
N LYS A 376 -22.28 16.15 -34.23
CA LYS A 376 -22.80 16.81 -35.45
C LYS A 376 -22.60 15.98 -36.72
N GLU A 377 -21.50 15.23 -36.80
CA GLU A 377 -21.20 14.32 -37.91
C GLU A 377 -22.01 13.01 -37.86
N GLY A 378 -22.79 12.77 -36.79
CA GLY A 378 -23.59 11.55 -36.64
C GLY A 378 -22.74 10.29 -36.42
N LYS A 379 -21.52 10.42 -35.87
CA LYS A 379 -20.61 9.30 -35.60
C LYS A 379 -20.89 8.56 -34.28
N GLY A 380 -21.83 9.08 -33.49
CA GLY A 380 -22.28 8.43 -32.27
C GLY A 380 -23.01 7.12 -32.54
N ARG A 381 -22.77 6.11 -31.70
CA ARG A 381 -23.48 4.82 -31.78
C ARG A 381 -24.85 4.87 -31.17
N LYS A 382 -25.00 5.65 -30.09
CA LYS A 382 -26.26 5.77 -29.35
C LYS A 382 -26.29 7.07 -28.57
N THR A 383 -27.33 7.86 -28.74
CA THR A 383 -27.59 9.04 -27.92
C THR A 383 -28.63 8.71 -26.85
N ILE A 384 -28.34 9.08 -25.60
CA ILE A 384 -29.18 8.86 -24.42
C ILE A 384 -29.31 10.16 -23.63
N LYS A 385 -30.22 10.22 -22.66
CA LYS A 385 -30.17 11.28 -21.64
C LYS A 385 -28.96 11.09 -20.75
N ALA A 386 -28.19 12.15 -20.50
CA ALA A 386 -27.01 12.10 -19.63
C ALA A 386 -27.36 11.58 -18.22
N GLN A 387 -28.51 12.00 -17.69
CA GLN A 387 -29.01 11.54 -16.39
C GLN A 387 -29.28 10.03 -16.35
N LYS A 388 -29.61 9.39 -17.48
CA LYS A 388 -29.79 7.92 -17.52
C LYS A 388 -28.49 7.19 -17.17
N LEU A 389 -27.37 7.63 -17.74
CA LEU A 389 -26.06 7.08 -17.38
C LEU A 389 -25.69 7.44 -15.94
N TRP A 390 -25.98 8.67 -15.51
CA TRP A 390 -25.76 9.09 -14.12
C TRP A 390 -26.48 8.19 -13.11
N TYR A 391 -27.76 7.87 -13.33
CA TYR A 391 -28.49 6.93 -12.47
C TYR A 391 -27.86 5.54 -12.44
N ALA A 392 -27.39 5.02 -13.59
CA ALA A 392 -26.70 3.72 -13.62
C ALA A 392 -25.38 3.74 -12.83
N ILE A 393 -24.65 4.86 -12.85
CA ILE A 393 -23.43 5.04 -12.04
C ILE A 393 -23.78 4.99 -10.54
N LEU A 394 -24.81 5.74 -10.12
CA LEU A 394 -25.25 5.78 -8.72
C LEU A 394 -25.78 4.42 -8.24
N GLU A 395 -26.50 3.70 -9.10
CA GLU A 395 -26.99 2.34 -8.81
C GLU A 395 -25.82 1.38 -8.58
N ALA A 396 -24.84 1.36 -9.49
CA ALA A 396 -23.64 0.53 -9.34
C ALA A 396 -22.86 0.86 -8.05
N GLN A 397 -22.73 2.15 -7.71
CA GLN A 397 -22.08 2.59 -6.47
C GLN A 397 -22.86 2.17 -5.24
N THR A 398 -24.19 2.23 -5.29
CA THR A 398 -25.07 1.79 -4.20
C THR A 398 -24.93 0.28 -3.96
N GLU A 399 -24.82 -0.52 -5.02
CA GLU A 399 -24.69 -1.97 -4.91
C GLU A 399 -23.28 -2.44 -4.53
N THR A 400 -22.23 -1.76 -5.00
CA THR A 400 -20.87 -2.31 -4.99
C THR A 400 -19.80 -1.39 -4.38
N GLY A 401 -20.09 -0.11 -4.17
CA GLY A 401 -19.10 0.92 -3.85
C GLY A 401 -18.22 1.35 -5.03
N ASN A 402 -18.42 0.77 -6.23
CA ASN A 402 -17.72 1.11 -7.48
C ASN A 402 -18.73 1.62 -8.53
N PRO A 403 -18.29 2.39 -9.54
CA PRO A 403 -16.91 2.77 -9.82
C PRO A 403 -16.41 3.95 -8.97
N PHE A 404 -15.09 4.09 -8.89
CA PHE A 404 -14.45 5.31 -8.42
C PHE A 404 -14.73 6.48 -9.36
N MET A 405 -14.69 7.71 -8.84
CA MET A 405 -15.02 8.92 -9.59
C MET A 405 -13.81 9.83 -9.69
N LEU A 406 -13.27 10.02 -10.89
CA LEU A 406 -12.17 10.95 -11.12
C LEU A 406 -12.52 11.92 -12.25
N TYR A 407 -12.16 13.19 -12.09
CA TYR A 407 -12.51 14.25 -13.03
C TYR A 407 -11.33 14.56 -13.95
N LYS A 408 -11.40 14.04 -15.18
CA LYS A 408 -10.36 14.10 -16.21
C LYS A 408 -9.80 15.51 -16.39
N ASP A 409 -10.68 16.49 -16.53
CA ASP A 409 -10.27 17.86 -16.86
C ASP A 409 -9.61 18.55 -15.67
N ALA A 410 -10.08 18.28 -14.45
CA ALA A 410 -9.44 18.78 -13.24
C ALA A 410 -8.04 18.19 -13.06
N CYS A 411 -7.89 16.88 -13.32
CA CYS A 411 -6.61 16.18 -13.25
C CYS A 411 -5.60 16.75 -14.26
N ASN A 412 -6.01 16.90 -15.51
CA ASN A 412 -5.14 17.39 -16.58
C ASN A 412 -4.79 18.88 -16.44
N ARG A 413 -5.76 19.76 -16.15
CA ARG A 413 -5.51 21.22 -16.02
C ARG A 413 -4.53 21.56 -14.90
N LYS A 414 -4.56 20.80 -13.80
CA LYS A 414 -3.80 21.06 -12.57
C LYS A 414 -2.54 20.22 -12.43
N SER A 415 -2.24 19.34 -13.40
CA SER A 415 -1.03 18.53 -13.34
C SER A 415 0.20 19.35 -13.75
N ASN A 416 1.28 19.21 -12.98
CA ASN A 416 2.59 19.74 -13.38
C ASN A 416 3.20 18.94 -14.56
N GLN A 417 2.66 17.75 -14.86
CA GLN A 417 3.05 16.92 -16.01
C GLN A 417 2.23 17.21 -17.28
N LYS A 418 1.37 18.25 -17.28
CA LYS A 418 0.52 18.58 -18.45
C LYS A 418 1.29 18.86 -19.73
N ASN A 419 2.58 19.18 -19.63
CA ASN A 419 3.49 19.39 -20.77
C ASN A 419 3.87 18.08 -21.48
N LEU A 420 3.62 16.91 -20.88
CA LEU A 420 3.92 15.60 -21.47
C LEU A 420 2.80 15.10 -22.40
N GLY A 421 1.58 15.61 -22.20
CA GLY A 421 0.38 15.21 -22.93
C GLY A 421 -0.78 14.94 -21.97
N THR A 422 -1.87 14.40 -22.52
CA THR A 422 -3.09 14.08 -21.76
C THR A 422 -2.87 12.86 -20.87
N ILE A 423 -3.13 13.03 -19.58
CA ILE A 423 -3.18 11.97 -18.57
C ILE A 423 -4.52 11.25 -18.70
N ARG A 424 -4.46 9.92 -18.84
CA ARG A 424 -5.61 9.07 -19.17
C ARG A 424 -6.20 8.32 -17.98
N SER A 425 -5.52 8.25 -16.83
CA SER A 425 -6.05 7.55 -15.66
C SER A 425 -5.36 7.96 -14.36
N SER A 426 -5.79 7.34 -13.27
CA SER A 426 -5.06 7.31 -12.01
C SER A 426 -4.59 5.88 -11.69
N ASN A 427 -4.09 5.64 -10.48
CA ASN A 427 -3.62 4.34 -10.00
C ASN A 427 -4.76 3.52 -9.35
N LEU A 428 -4.42 2.41 -8.68
CA LEU A 428 -5.37 1.58 -7.95
C LEU A 428 -6.18 2.35 -6.89
N CYS A 429 -5.54 3.28 -6.19
CA CYS A 429 -6.10 3.96 -5.01
C CYS A 429 -6.56 5.41 -5.29
N THR A 430 -6.55 5.85 -6.55
CA THR A 430 -7.09 7.12 -7.06
C THR A 430 -6.36 8.40 -6.63
N GLU A 431 -5.21 8.30 -5.97
CA GLU A 431 -4.44 9.45 -5.47
C GLU A 431 -3.33 9.93 -6.41
N ILE A 432 -2.95 9.12 -7.41
CA ILE A 432 -1.82 9.40 -8.30
C ILE A 432 -2.30 9.82 -9.68
N ILE A 433 -1.85 10.98 -10.14
CA ILE A 433 -2.18 11.55 -11.45
C ILE A 433 -0.88 11.77 -12.20
N GLU A 434 -0.44 10.74 -12.92
CA GLU A 434 0.82 10.73 -13.68
C GLU A 434 0.56 10.34 -15.13
N TYR A 435 1.39 10.89 -16.02
CA TYR A 435 1.35 10.62 -17.45
C TYR A 435 1.85 9.20 -17.78
N CYS A 436 1.20 8.57 -18.76
CA CYS A 436 1.58 7.28 -19.31
C CYS A 436 1.65 7.36 -20.84
N ALA A 437 2.48 6.51 -21.42
CA ALA A 437 2.62 6.32 -22.86
C ALA A 437 2.94 4.85 -23.17
N PRO A 438 2.91 4.41 -24.44
CA PRO A 438 3.25 3.02 -24.79
C PRO A 438 4.62 2.53 -24.30
N ASP A 439 5.59 3.45 -24.14
CA ASP A 439 6.95 3.22 -23.62
C ASP A 439 7.16 3.71 -22.18
N GLU A 440 6.09 4.18 -21.51
CA GLU A 440 6.11 4.73 -20.16
C GLU A 440 4.97 4.17 -19.29
N VAL A 441 5.35 3.37 -18.29
CA VAL A 441 4.46 2.98 -17.20
C VAL A 441 4.77 3.87 -16.01
N ALA A 442 3.83 4.71 -15.58
CA ALA A 442 4.09 5.61 -14.46
C ALA A 442 4.23 4.83 -13.15
N VAL A 443 5.03 5.35 -12.20
CA VAL A 443 5.47 4.61 -11.01
C VAL A 443 5.32 5.47 -9.76
N CYS A 444 4.61 4.94 -8.78
CA CYS A 444 4.33 5.66 -7.55
C CYS A 444 5.27 5.25 -6.41
N ASN A 445 6.09 6.20 -5.95
CA ASN A 445 7.02 6.06 -4.81
C ASN A 445 6.44 6.77 -3.58
N LEU A 446 6.07 6.02 -2.54
CA LEU A 446 5.19 6.50 -1.47
C LEU A 446 5.79 6.44 -0.07
N ALA A 447 5.48 7.47 0.71
CA ALA A 447 5.66 7.50 2.17
C ALA A 447 4.56 8.35 2.81
N SER A 448 4.37 8.23 4.13
CA SER A 448 3.39 9.03 4.86
C SER A 448 3.94 9.61 6.16
N LEU A 449 3.65 10.89 6.41
CA LEU A 449 3.96 11.59 7.66
C LEU A 449 2.92 11.25 8.73
N ALA A 450 3.38 10.90 9.93
CA ALA A 450 2.50 10.68 11.07
C ALA A 450 2.19 12.03 11.74
N LEU A 451 1.06 12.63 11.37
CA LEU A 451 0.68 13.97 11.82
C LEU A 451 0.66 14.17 13.34
N PRO A 452 0.27 13.18 14.17
CA PRO A 452 0.29 13.32 15.64
C PRO A 452 1.70 13.52 16.21
N SER A 453 2.75 13.06 15.52
CA SER A 453 4.14 13.16 15.99
C SER A 453 4.69 14.59 15.99
N PHE A 454 3.95 15.54 15.39
CA PHE A 454 4.32 16.95 15.30
C PHE A 454 3.54 17.83 16.29
N ILE A 455 2.73 17.24 17.16
CA ILE A 455 2.06 17.98 18.24
C ILE A 455 3.04 18.16 19.39
N ASN A 456 3.24 19.42 19.81
CA ASN A 456 3.95 19.75 21.02
C ASN A 456 2.93 19.89 22.16
N TYR A 457 2.91 18.92 23.07
CA TYR A 457 1.98 18.92 24.20
C TYR A 457 2.34 19.99 25.25
N ASP A 458 3.62 20.32 25.41
CA ASP A 458 4.09 21.30 26.40
C ASP A 458 3.68 22.72 26.00
N GLU A 459 3.82 23.05 24.71
CA GLU A 459 3.44 24.35 24.15
C GLU A 459 1.99 24.38 23.62
N ALA A 460 1.27 23.25 23.71
CA ALA A 460 -0.07 23.06 23.16
C ALA A 460 -0.21 23.53 21.69
N CYS A 461 0.82 23.30 20.89
CA CYS A 461 0.92 23.83 19.53
C CYS A 461 1.27 22.74 18.51
N TYR A 462 1.11 23.05 17.22
CA TYR A 462 1.52 22.17 16.13
C TYR A 462 2.85 22.64 15.54
N ASP A 463 3.88 21.79 15.58
CA ASP A 463 5.24 22.11 15.16
C ASP A 463 5.41 21.97 13.63
N PHE A 464 4.99 23.02 12.92
CA PHE A 464 5.15 23.10 11.47
C PHE A 464 6.62 23.15 11.01
N LYS A 465 7.55 23.63 11.85
CA LYS A 465 8.98 23.69 11.50
C LYS A 465 9.56 22.28 11.44
N LYS A 466 9.24 21.45 12.43
CA LYS A 466 9.65 20.04 12.45
C LYS A 466 8.95 19.24 11.37
N LEU A 467 7.67 19.49 11.11
CA LEU A 467 6.96 18.91 9.95
C LEU A 467 7.74 19.19 8.66
N HIS A 468 8.08 20.45 8.40
CA HIS A 468 8.83 20.83 7.21
C HIS A 468 10.19 20.12 7.11
N LYS A 469 10.96 20.08 8.21
CA LYS A 469 12.26 19.41 8.26
C LYS A 469 12.14 17.91 7.95
N VAL A 470 11.16 17.23 8.54
CA VAL A 470 10.94 15.80 8.29
C VAL A 470 10.47 15.58 6.85
N SER A 471 9.57 16.41 6.31
CA SER A 471 9.16 16.32 4.92
C SER A 471 10.36 16.36 3.97
N GLN A 472 11.32 17.27 4.19
CA GLN A 472 12.53 17.35 3.35
C GLN A 472 13.35 16.05 3.38
N VAL A 473 13.46 15.38 4.53
CA VAL A 473 14.13 14.08 4.64
C VAL A 473 13.39 13.03 3.83
N VAL A 474 12.06 12.94 3.99
CA VAL A 474 11.24 11.94 3.27
C VAL A 474 11.31 12.14 1.77
N ILE A 475 11.30 13.39 1.29
CA ILE A 475 11.46 13.73 -0.13
C ILE A 475 12.81 13.23 -0.66
N ARG A 476 13.91 13.43 0.08
CA ARG A 476 15.23 12.90 -0.29
C ARG A 476 15.23 11.37 -0.34
N ASN A 477 14.60 10.72 0.65
CA ASN A 477 14.47 9.26 0.70
C ASN A 477 13.70 8.72 -0.51
N LEU A 478 12.54 9.32 -0.83
CA LEU A 478 11.72 8.92 -1.98
C LEU A 478 12.46 9.15 -3.30
N ASN A 479 13.19 10.26 -3.43
CA ASN A 479 14.00 10.50 -4.62
C ASN A 479 15.14 9.47 -4.75
N LYS A 480 15.77 9.05 -3.65
CA LYS A 480 16.80 8.00 -3.67
C LYS A 480 16.22 6.63 -4.01
N ILE A 481 15.00 6.34 -3.54
CA ILE A 481 14.25 5.12 -3.88
C ILE A 481 14.13 4.94 -5.40
N ILE A 482 13.89 6.02 -6.16
CA ILE A 482 13.82 5.97 -7.63
C ILE A 482 15.08 5.33 -8.25
N ASP A 483 16.26 5.63 -7.70
CA ASP A 483 17.53 5.14 -8.26
C ASP A 483 17.83 3.69 -7.85
N VAL A 484 17.47 3.31 -6.63
CA VAL A 484 17.78 1.97 -6.09
C VAL A 484 16.69 0.92 -6.37
N ASN A 485 15.52 1.35 -6.86
CA ASN A 485 14.39 0.48 -7.13
C ASN A 485 14.69 -0.52 -8.26
N HIS A 486 14.27 -1.76 -8.07
CA HIS A 486 14.22 -2.77 -9.11
C HIS A 486 12.88 -2.67 -9.86
N TYR A 487 12.92 -2.27 -11.13
CA TYR A 487 11.73 -2.09 -11.95
C TYR A 487 11.31 -3.41 -12.61
N PRO A 488 10.03 -3.82 -12.50
CA PRO A 488 9.55 -5.08 -13.06
C PRO A 488 9.48 -5.06 -14.61
N VAL A 489 9.40 -3.87 -15.21
CA VAL A 489 9.35 -3.65 -16.66
C VAL A 489 10.17 -2.41 -17.03
N GLN A 490 10.69 -2.37 -18.25
CA GLN A 490 11.61 -1.31 -18.69
C GLN A 490 10.90 0.05 -18.81
N GLU A 491 9.65 0.05 -19.26
CA GLU A 491 8.81 1.24 -19.39
C GLU A 491 8.59 1.96 -18.05
N ALA A 492 8.55 1.18 -16.95
CA ALA A 492 8.46 1.73 -15.61
C ALA A 492 9.74 2.47 -15.19
N ARG A 493 10.90 1.90 -15.55
CA ARG A 493 12.20 2.57 -15.33
C ARG A 493 12.30 3.84 -16.18
N ASN A 494 11.86 3.79 -17.43
CA ASN A 494 11.90 4.94 -18.34
C ASN A 494 11.12 6.12 -17.76
N SER A 495 9.86 5.90 -17.37
CA SER A 495 9.01 6.96 -16.81
C SER A 495 9.59 7.54 -15.51
N ASN A 496 9.96 6.68 -14.56
CA ASN A 496 10.41 7.14 -13.25
C ASN A 496 11.77 7.86 -13.32
N MET A 497 12.67 7.47 -14.22
CA MET A 497 13.95 8.16 -14.40
C MET A 497 13.81 9.50 -15.15
N ARG A 498 12.83 9.63 -16.05
CA ARG A 498 12.57 10.88 -16.78
C ARG A 498 11.90 11.95 -15.93
N HIS A 499 10.87 11.56 -15.18
CA HIS A 499 9.97 12.53 -14.53
C HIS A 499 10.12 12.57 -13.01
N ARG A 500 10.75 11.55 -12.43
CA ARG A 500 11.03 11.37 -11.00
C ARG A 500 9.87 11.71 -10.05
N PRO A 501 8.64 11.22 -10.29
CA PRO A 501 7.51 11.50 -9.43
C PRO A 501 7.64 10.81 -8.07
N ILE A 502 7.11 11.47 -7.04
CA ILE A 502 7.07 10.99 -5.66
C ILE A 502 5.74 11.42 -5.02
N GLY A 503 5.19 10.56 -4.16
CA GLY A 503 3.96 10.83 -3.41
C GLY A 503 4.21 10.85 -1.91
N LEU A 504 4.15 12.05 -1.31
CA LEU A 504 4.22 12.22 0.13
C LEU A 504 2.80 12.41 0.70
N GLY A 505 2.30 11.38 1.36
CA GLY A 505 1.00 11.39 2.04
C GLY A 505 1.09 11.72 3.53
N VAL A 506 -0.05 11.58 4.21
CA VAL A 506 -0.19 11.79 5.65
C VAL A 506 -1.03 10.68 6.28
N GLN A 507 -0.84 10.45 7.57
CA GLN A 507 -1.67 9.56 8.39
C GLN A 507 -1.92 10.18 9.77
N GLY A 508 -2.99 9.74 10.44
CA GLY A 508 -3.34 10.22 11.79
C GLY A 508 -3.88 11.65 11.82
N LEU A 509 -4.56 12.10 10.76
CA LEU A 509 -5.17 13.44 10.72
C LEU A 509 -6.26 13.59 11.79
N ALA A 510 -7.11 12.57 11.95
CA ALA A 510 -8.15 12.55 12.98
C ALA A 510 -7.54 12.60 14.40
N ASP A 511 -6.52 11.78 14.65
CA ASP A 511 -5.78 11.77 15.92
C ASP A 511 -5.15 13.13 16.19
N ALA A 512 -4.55 13.77 15.17
CA ALA A 512 -3.97 15.09 15.32
C ALA A 512 -5.02 16.16 15.71
N PHE A 513 -6.23 16.09 15.14
CA PHE A 513 -7.32 16.98 15.54
C PHE A 513 -7.80 16.72 16.97
N LEU A 514 -7.94 15.45 17.38
CA LEU A 514 -8.34 15.10 18.74
C LEU A 514 -7.32 15.57 19.77
N CYS A 515 -6.03 15.32 19.53
CA CYS A 515 -4.94 15.76 20.41
C CYS A 515 -4.85 17.30 20.48
N SER A 516 -5.01 18.00 19.35
CA SER A 516 -4.95 19.47 19.32
C SER A 516 -6.15 20.12 20.04
N ALA A 517 -7.34 19.53 19.94
CA ALA A 517 -8.52 20.00 20.68
C ALA A 517 -8.36 19.82 22.19
N HIS A 518 -7.68 18.76 22.63
CA HIS A 518 -7.32 18.56 24.04
C HIS A 518 -6.26 19.58 24.50
N ALA A 519 -5.20 19.79 23.70
CA ALA A 519 -4.15 20.77 23.99
C ALA A 519 -4.70 22.21 24.15
N LEU A 520 -5.66 22.61 23.30
CA LEU A 520 -6.35 23.91 23.38
C LEU A 520 -7.29 24.04 24.58
N ARG A 521 -7.76 22.92 25.17
CA ARG A 521 -8.58 22.95 26.39
C ARG A 521 -7.73 23.08 27.65
N VAL A 522 -6.57 22.42 27.69
CA VAL A 522 -5.64 22.50 28.84
C VAL A 522 -5.10 23.92 29.03
N THR A 523 -4.86 24.67 27.95
CA THR A 523 -4.40 26.08 28.01
C THR A 523 -5.47 27.10 28.39
N ARG A 524 -6.76 26.76 28.35
CA ARG A 524 -7.87 27.65 28.77
C ARG A 524 -8.40 27.36 30.18
N GLY A 525 -7.83 26.36 30.84
CA GLY A 525 -8.25 25.86 32.15
C GLY A 525 -7.18 26.00 33.24
N SER A 526 -6.34 27.03 33.16
CA SER A 526 -5.37 27.38 34.21
C SER A 526 -5.52 28.84 34.61
#